data_AF-A0A928B937-F1
#
_entry.id   AF-A0A928B937-F1
#
_cell.length_a   1.000
_cell.length_b   1.000
_cell.length_c   1.000
_cell.angle_alpha   90.00
_cell.angle_beta   90.00
_cell.angle_gamma   90.00
#
_symmetry.space_group_name_H-M   'P 1'
#
loop_
_entity.id
_entity.type
_entity.pdbx_description
1 polymer ?
#
loop_
_entity_poly.entity_id
_entity_poly.type
_entity_poly.pdbx_seq_one_letter_code
_entity_poly.pdbx_strand_id
1 'polypeptide(L)'
;MAGHLKGISTFGQAASLTAHNAFVRINSNRAMVGMPPLKEAPVYMADVPEVIYEDLWISPDMIVFTGLEVPSDTYRLVVKMSPAQSPGTSSGWSKTVIVAPGIIDDWGEANITKLFTETIGVAPQEGLKYYLECWWLDTETGFTGESMWISAICKEGSTAYNQEYSPRARVTLNEVSESEGFESLDFELSHGSTILSVDASYSNNTGVASGGFTLKKPIENLPDITSWTLARCSNPDRNWFARPCLFTVWTSTWRGETEGTFAHRAGQYENEYVELFGSAPVFKK
;
A
#
# COMPACT_ATOMS: atom_id res chain seq x y z
N MET A 1 -28.32 -13.77 9.46
CA MET A 1 -27.60 -12.51 9.21
C MET A 1 -28.19 -11.31 9.97
N ALA A 2 -29.41 -10.85 9.68
CA ALA A 2 -29.96 -9.64 10.30
C ALA A 2 -29.99 -9.67 11.84
N GLY A 3 -30.34 -10.83 12.41
CA GLY A 3 -30.29 -11.05 13.87
C GLY A 3 -28.88 -11.13 14.48
N HIS A 4 -27.82 -11.22 13.68
CA HIS A 4 -26.43 -11.21 14.14
C HIS A 4 -25.73 -9.87 13.90
N LEU A 5 -26.24 -9.05 12.97
CA LEU A 5 -25.77 -7.69 12.79
C LEU A 5 -26.38 -6.79 13.86
N LYS A 6 -25.51 -6.25 14.70
CA LYS A 6 -25.89 -5.31 15.76
C LYS A 6 -25.80 -3.87 15.24
N GLY A 7 -26.83 -3.08 15.49
CA GLY A 7 -26.73 -1.62 15.40
C GLY A 7 -25.96 -1.05 16.58
N ILE A 8 -25.32 0.11 16.41
CA ILE A 8 -24.68 0.85 17.52
C ILE A 8 -25.75 1.14 18.58
N SER A 9 -25.51 0.69 19.81
CA SER A 9 -26.45 0.81 20.93
C SER A 9 -25.85 1.70 22.02
N THR A 10 -26.48 2.84 22.27
CA THR A 10 -26.09 3.78 23.33
C THR A 10 -26.53 3.34 24.73
N PHE A 11 -27.31 2.25 24.88
CA PHE A 11 -27.94 1.84 26.15
C PHE A 11 -27.83 0.33 26.49
N GLY A 12 -26.79 -0.36 26.01
CA GLY A 12 -26.50 -1.74 26.45
C GLY A 12 -27.41 -2.86 25.93
N GLN A 13 -28.39 -2.56 25.06
CA GLN A 13 -29.11 -3.57 24.28
C GLN A 13 -28.79 -3.37 22.80
N ALA A 14 -27.98 -4.27 22.23
CA ALA A 14 -27.70 -4.27 20.81
C ALA A 14 -29.01 -4.30 20.01
N ALA A 15 -29.30 -3.22 19.28
CA ALA A 15 -30.47 -3.19 18.43
C ALA A 15 -30.29 -4.22 17.31
N SER A 16 -31.16 -5.24 17.26
CA SER A 16 -31.18 -6.20 16.16
C SER A 16 -31.52 -5.48 14.87
N LEU A 17 -30.64 -5.53 13.88
CA LEU A 17 -30.93 -4.94 12.57
C LEU A 17 -32.06 -5.73 11.89
N THR A 18 -33.02 -5.02 11.29
CA THR A 18 -33.99 -5.64 10.39
C THR A 18 -33.28 -6.13 9.13
N ALA A 19 -33.85 -7.09 8.41
CA ALA A 19 -33.27 -7.58 7.16
C ALA A 19 -33.04 -6.46 6.13
N HIS A 20 -33.96 -5.49 6.06
CA HIS A 20 -33.81 -4.33 5.20
C HIS A 20 -32.62 -3.45 5.62
N ASN A 21 -32.49 -3.14 6.91
CA ASN A 21 -31.38 -2.29 7.39
C ASN A 21 -30.03 -2.99 7.26
N ALA A 22 -29.97 -4.31 7.45
CA ALA A 22 -28.79 -5.12 7.18
C ALA A 22 -28.40 -5.08 5.70
N PHE A 23 -29.37 -5.23 4.79
CA PHE A 23 -29.16 -5.15 3.35
C PHE A 23 -28.65 -3.77 2.92
N VAL A 24 -29.27 -2.69 3.43
CA VAL A 24 -28.83 -1.32 3.14
C VAL A 24 -27.40 -1.11 3.66
N ARG A 25 -27.11 -1.47 4.92
CA ARG A 25 -25.77 -1.30 5.51
C ARG A 25 -24.67 -1.99 4.70
N ILE A 26 -24.84 -3.27 4.39
CA ILE A 26 -23.86 -4.05 3.62
C ILE A 26 -23.63 -3.42 2.24
N ASN A 27 -24.70 -3.05 1.54
CA ASN A 27 -24.58 -2.50 0.20
C ASN A 27 -24.06 -1.06 0.19
N SER A 28 -24.34 -0.26 1.21
CA SER A 28 -23.74 1.07 1.38
C SER A 28 -22.24 0.96 1.63
N ASN A 29 -21.80 0.00 2.45
CA ASN A 29 -20.38 -0.26 2.68
C ASN A 29 -19.68 -0.69 1.38
N ARG A 30 -20.27 -1.61 0.62
CA ARG A 30 -19.74 -2.02 -0.68
C ARG A 30 -19.67 -0.86 -1.68
N ALA A 31 -20.72 -0.04 -1.73
CA ALA A 31 -20.76 1.11 -2.61
C ALA A 31 -19.66 2.14 -2.27
N MET A 32 -19.33 2.31 -0.98
CA MET A 32 -18.24 3.19 -0.53
C MET A 32 -16.88 2.80 -1.12
N VAL A 33 -16.65 1.50 -1.36
CA VAL A 33 -15.42 0.96 -1.98
C VAL A 33 -15.59 0.63 -3.47
N GLY A 34 -16.61 1.18 -4.12
CA GLY A 34 -16.85 1.02 -5.56
C GLY A 34 -17.36 -0.37 -5.97
N MET A 35 -17.76 -1.22 -5.02
CA MET A 35 -18.24 -2.56 -5.29
C MET A 35 -19.74 -2.57 -5.64
N PRO A 36 -20.19 -3.41 -6.58
CA PRO A 36 -21.60 -3.51 -6.94
C PRO A 36 -22.43 -4.07 -5.78
N PRO A 37 -23.73 -3.75 -5.70
CA PRO A 37 -24.59 -4.27 -4.65
C PRO A 37 -24.78 -5.78 -4.76
N LEU A 38 -24.83 -6.46 -3.62
CA LEU A 38 -25.17 -7.88 -3.54
C LEU A 38 -26.66 -8.08 -3.81
N LYS A 39 -26.96 -9.10 -4.62
CA LYS A 39 -28.33 -9.54 -4.91
C LYS A 39 -28.83 -10.55 -3.89
N GLU A 40 -27.91 -11.28 -3.27
CA GLU A 40 -28.18 -12.29 -2.25
C GLU A 40 -27.47 -11.93 -0.95
N ALA A 41 -28.01 -12.38 0.18
CA ALA A 41 -27.40 -12.13 1.47
C ALA A 41 -26.12 -12.96 1.61
N PRO A 42 -24.95 -12.35 1.90
CA PRO A 42 -23.72 -13.12 2.12
C PRO A 42 -23.82 -14.05 3.33
N VAL A 43 -22.92 -15.03 3.42
CA VAL A 43 -22.84 -15.85 4.64
C VAL A 43 -22.34 -14.97 5.78
N TYR A 44 -23.01 -15.00 6.93
CA TYR A 44 -22.61 -14.19 8.08
C TYR A 44 -21.22 -14.59 8.56
N MET A 45 -20.31 -13.61 8.66
CA MET A 45 -18.99 -13.77 9.25
C MET A 45 -19.04 -13.25 10.68
N ALA A 46 -18.69 -14.12 11.63
CA ALA A 46 -18.88 -13.85 13.05
C ALA A 46 -17.90 -12.81 13.61
N ASP A 47 -16.74 -12.64 12.97
CA ASP A 47 -15.67 -11.79 13.48
C ASP A 47 -14.85 -11.23 12.32
N VAL A 48 -14.96 -9.92 12.10
CA VAL A 48 -14.00 -9.20 11.24
C VAL A 48 -12.93 -8.66 12.17
N PRO A 49 -11.65 -9.00 11.97
CA PRO A 49 -10.59 -8.61 12.90
C PRO A 49 -10.50 -7.10 13.14
N GLU A 50 -9.94 -6.72 14.27
CA GLU A 50 -9.54 -5.35 14.54
C GLU A 50 -8.36 -4.92 13.66
N VAL A 51 -8.19 -3.60 13.50
CA VAL A 51 -7.04 -3.06 12.77
C VAL A 51 -5.81 -3.15 13.67
N ILE A 52 -4.85 -3.99 13.31
CA ILE A 52 -3.56 -4.07 13.98
C ILE A 52 -2.53 -3.35 13.12
N TYR A 53 -1.78 -2.43 13.73
CA TYR A 53 -0.70 -1.68 13.11
C TYR A 53 0.44 -1.48 14.11
N GLU A 54 1.65 -1.26 13.63
CA GLU A 54 2.84 -1.09 14.47
C GLU A 54 3.00 0.36 14.93
N ASP A 55 2.92 1.33 14.01
CA ASP A 55 3.04 2.75 14.32
C ASP A 55 2.28 3.63 13.31
N LEU A 56 2.11 4.91 13.67
CA LEU A 56 1.38 5.93 12.92
C LEU A 56 2.18 7.23 12.91
N TRP A 57 2.42 7.76 11.71
CA TRP A 57 2.94 9.11 11.51
C TRP A 57 1.81 10.05 11.16
N ILE A 58 1.79 11.20 11.84
CA ILE A 58 1.01 12.37 11.45
C ILE A 58 1.99 13.53 11.52
N SER A 59 2.53 13.94 10.39
CA SER A 59 3.37 15.12 10.25
C SER A 59 2.75 16.04 9.18
N PRO A 60 3.25 17.28 9.03
CA PRO A 60 2.74 18.20 8.00
C PRO A 60 2.79 17.62 6.59
N ASP A 61 3.79 16.77 6.32
CA ASP A 61 4.04 16.21 4.99
C ASP A 61 3.42 14.83 4.78
N MET A 62 2.99 14.15 5.85
CA MET A 62 2.51 12.78 5.72
C MET A 62 1.58 12.28 6.83
N ILE A 63 0.68 11.37 6.46
CA ILE A 63 -0.11 10.53 7.34
C ILE A 63 0.02 9.08 6.88
N VAL A 64 0.73 8.25 7.64
CA VAL A 64 1.04 6.87 7.27
C VAL A 64 0.88 5.92 8.45
N PHE A 65 0.16 4.83 8.24
CA PHE A 65 0.20 3.63 9.08
C PHE A 65 1.29 2.70 8.58
N THR A 66 2.05 2.09 9.48
CA THR A 66 3.05 1.05 9.16
C THR A 66 2.78 -0.23 9.94
N GLY A 67 3.29 -1.36 9.44
CA GLY A 67 3.12 -2.66 10.08
C GLY A 67 1.65 -3.11 10.15
N LEU A 68 0.83 -2.71 9.17
CA LEU A 68 -0.56 -3.14 9.08
C LEU A 68 -0.64 -4.65 8.84
N GLU A 69 -1.38 -5.34 9.71
CA GLU A 69 -1.69 -6.76 9.52
C GLU A 69 -3.02 -6.89 8.78
N VAL A 70 -2.93 -7.17 7.48
CA VAL A 70 -4.10 -7.29 6.61
C VAL A 70 -4.69 -8.70 6.76
N PRO A 71 -5.96 -8.85 7.14
CA PRO A 71 -6.53 -10.17 7.38
C PRO A 71 -6.63 -11.05 6.14
N SER A 72 -6.90 -10.43 4.98
CA SER A 72 -7.08 -11.09 3.67
C SER A 72 -7.14 -10.04 2.56
N ASP A 73 -6.86 -10.45 1.32
CA ASP A 73 -6.85 -9.61 0.11
C ASP A 73 -8.20 -8.94 -0.21
N THR A 74 -9.29 -9.39 0.40
CA THR A 74 -10.63 -8.80 0.24
C THR A 74 -10.87 -7.60 1.15
N TYR A 75 -10.02 -7.39 2.17
CA TYR A 75 -10.21 -6.34 3.15
C TYR A 75 -9.60 -5.02 2.69
N ARG A 76 -10.29 -3.93 3.01
CA ARG A 76 -9.85 -2.56 2.74
C ARG A 76 -9.90 -1.76 4.02
N LEU A 77 -8.86 -0.97 4.27
CA LEU A 77 -8.78 -0.12 5.44
C LEU A 77 -9.65 1.12 5.22
N VAL A 78 -10.63 1.33 6.09
CA VAL A 78 -11.42 2.55 6.09
C VAL A 78 -10.92 3.45 7.21
N VAL A 79 -10.66 4.72 6.91
CA VAL A 79 -10.22 5.71 7.89
C VAL A 79 -11.12 6.93 7.85
N LYS A 80 -11.67 7.29 9.00
CA LYS A 80 -12.22 8.62 9.27
C LYS A 80 -11.22 9.45 10.05
N MET A 81 -11.16 10.73 9.75
CA MET A 81 -10.26 11.65 10.43
C MET A 81 -10.93 13.01 10.63
N SER A 82 -10.63 13.65 11.77
CA SER A 82 -11.07 15.02 12.03
C SER A 82 -10.17 16.03 11.32
N PRO A 83 -10.67 17.24 11.00
CA PRO A 83 -9.77 18.37 10.74
C PRO A 83 -8.97 18.71 12.00
N ALA A 84 -7.95 19.56 11.84
CA ALA A 84 -7.07 19.96 12.93
C ALA A 84 -7.85 20.51 14.15
N GLN A 85 -7.58 20.00 15.34
CA GLN A 85 -8.15 20.45 16.60
C GLN A 85 -7.06 21.05 17.51
N SER A 86 -7.47 21.94 18.41
CA SER A 86 -6.56 22.41 19.47
C SER A 86 -6.07 21.23 20.33
N PRO A 87 -4.79 21.21 20.75
CA PRO A 87 -4.25 20.17 21.64
C PRO A 87 -5.03 19.95 22.93
N GLY A 88 -5.63 21.01 23.46
CA GLY A 88 -6.45 20.96 24.68
C GLY A 88 -7.84 20.34 24.48
N THR A 89 -8.20 19.97 23.25
CA THR A 89 -9.49 19.32 22.95
C THR A 89 -9.48 17.91 23.53
N SER A 90 -10.50 17.57 24.33
CA SER A 90 -10.68 16.25 24.94
C SER A 90 -11.47 15.27 24.08
N SER A 91 -12.31 15.76 23.16
CA SER A 91 -13.07 14.94 22.22
C SER A 91 -13.34 15.68 20.91
N GLY A 92 -13.01 15.04 19.79
CA GLY A 92 -13.25 15.55 18.44
C GLY A 92 -13.91 14.52 17.50
N TRP A 93 -14.35 13.38 18.04
CA TRP A 93 -14.85 12.25 17.27
C TRP A 93 -16.11 12.56 16.44
N SER A 94 -16.95 13.49 16.89
CA SER A 94 -18.14 13.92 16.14
C SER A 94 -17.81 14.77 14.91
N LYS A 95 -16.54 15.15 14.71
CA LYS A 95 -16.06 15.98 13.60
C LYS A 95 -15.27 15.19 12.57
N THR A 96 -15.20 13.86 12.70
CA THR A 96 -14.46 13.03 11.76
C THR A 96 -15.28 12.80 10.49
N VAL A 97 -14.61 12.85 9.34
CA VAL A 97 -15.18 12.48 8.04
C VAL A 97 -14.38 11.33 7.46
N ILE A 98 -14.98 10.52 6.59
CA ILE A 98 -14.26 9.44 5.89
C ILE A 98 -13.27 10.10 4.94
N VAL A 99 -11.98 9.94 5.23
CA VAL A 99 -10.89 10.45 4.39
C VAL A 99 -10.36 9.35 3.48
N ALA A 100 -10.41 8.09 3.93
CA ALA A 100 -9.97 6.93 3.18
C ALA A 100 -11.11 5.91 3.15
N PRO A 101 -11.90 5.81 2.06
CA PRO A 101 -13.07 4.94 2.02
C PRO A 101 -12.74 3.45 1.86
N GLY A 102 -11.48 3.09 1.61
CA GLY A 102 -11.05 1.70 1.47
C GLY A 102 -9.69 1.60 0.80
N ILE A 103 -8.63 1.86 1.56
CA ILE A 103 -7.24 1.76 1.10
C ILE A 103 -6.80 0.29 1.09
N ILE A 104 -6.03 -0.04 0.05
CA ILE A 104 -5.22 -1.26 -0.01
C ILE A 104 -3.87 -0.86 0.57
N ASP A 105 -3.39 -1.62 1.55
CA ASP A 105 -2.05 -1.41 2.05
C ASP A 105 -1.03 -1.77 0.96
N ASP A 106 0.15 -1.20 1.09
CA ASP A 106 1.30 -1.55 0.30
C ASP A 106 2.31 -2.19 1.25
N TRP A 107 2.30 -3.52 1.36
CA TRP A 107 3.19 -4.27 2.26
C TRP A 107 3.13 -3.80 3.73
N GLY A 108 1.92 -3.65 4.26
CA GLY A 108 1.72 -3.19 5.63
C GLY A 108 1.84 -1.68 5.81
N GLU A 109 2.03 -0.90 4.74
CA GLU A 109 2.01 0.57 4.80
C GLU A 109 0.73 1.12 4.15
N ALA A 110 0.04 2.05 4.83
CA ALA A 110 -1.08 2.78 4.25
C ALA A 110 -0.86 4.29 4.36
N ASN A 111 -0.49 4.91 3.23
CA ASN A 111 -0.32 6.35 3.14
C ASN A 111 -1.64 7.03 2.74
N ILE A 112 -2.21 7.78 3.68
CA ILE A 112 -3.52 8.43 3.50
C ILE A 112 -3.40 9.94 3.27
N THR A 113 -2.18 10.48 3.21
CA THR A 113 -1.89 11.93 3.15
C THR A 113 -2.65 12.64 2.04
N LYS A 114 -2.58 12.10 0.82
CA LYS A 114 -3.22 12.70 -0.35
C LYS A 114 -4.74 12.72 -0.17
N LEU A 115 -5.31 11.59 0.24
CA LEU A 115 -6.75 11.42 0.44
C LEU A 115 -7.29 12.32 1.56
N PHE A 116 -6.52 12.44 2.66
CA PHE A 116 -6.80 13.40 3.72
C PHE A 116 -6.81 14.83 3.19
N THR A 117 -5.78 15.22 2.44
CA THR A 117 -5.63 16.59 1.93
C THR A 117 -6.73 16.93 0.92
N GLU A 118 -7.12 15.99 0.06
CA GLU A 118 -8.23 16.13 -0.88
C GLU A 118 -9.59 16.28 -0.16
N THR A 119 -9.78 15.56 0.94
CA THR A 119 -11.04 15.58 1.70
C THR A 119 -11.17 16.78 2.63
N ILE A 120 -10.12 17.10 3.38
CA ILE A 120 -10.10 18.17 4.39
C ILE A 120 -9.74 19.52 3.76
N GLY A 121 -9.03 19.52 2.64
CA GLY A 121 -8.62 20.71 1.90
C GLY A 121 -7.37 21.41 2.44
N VAL A 122 -6.77 20.90 3.51
CA VAL A 122 -5.58 21.47 4.17
C VAL A 122 -4.68 20.33 4.64
N ALA A 123 -3.37 20.50 4.50
CA ALA A 123 -2.37 19.58 5.04
C ALA A 123 -2.44 19.53 6.59
N PRO A 124 -1.93 18.46 7.22
CA PRO A 124 -1.77 18.42 8.66
C PRO A 124 -0.93 19.60 9.17
N GLN A 125 -1.23 20.07 10.38
CA GLN A 125 -0.58 21.23 10.98
C GLN A 125 0.15 20.81 12.24
N GLU A 126 1.44 21.10 12.29
CA GLU A 126 2.31 20.76 13.41
C GLU A 126 1.73 21.30 14.73
N GLY A 127 1.81 20.48 15.78
CA GLY A 127 1.33 20.83 17.11
C GLY A 127 -0.18 20.81 17.27
N LEU A 128 -0.97 20.51 16.22
CA LEU A 128 -2.42 20.32 16.33
C LEU A 128 -2.80 18.84 16.50
N LYS A 129 -3.98 18.61 17.08
CA LYS A 129 -4.47 17.28 17.45
C LYS A 129 -5.48 16.76 16.42
N TYR A 130 -5.40 15.47 16.16
CA TYR A 130 -6.26 14.75 15.22
C TYR A 130 -6.90 13.53 15.89
N TYR A 131 -8.14 13.27 15.49
CA TYR A 131 -8.94 12.13 15.93
C TYR A 131 -9.19 11.24 14.72
N LEU A 132 -8.84 9.96 14.82
CA LEU A 132 -8.95 8.97 13.76
C LEU A 132 -9.78 7.77 14.20
N GLU A 133 -10.73 7.36 13.37
CA GLU A 133 -11.48 6.12 13.55
C GLU A 133 -11.17 5.22 12.35
N CYS A 134 -10.66 4.01 12.57
CA CYS A 134 -10.35 3.07 11.49
C CYS A 134 -10.93 1.67 11.74
N TRP A 135 -11.28 0.98 10.65
CA TRP A 135 -11.78 -0.39 10.68
C TRP A 135 -11.53 -1.10 9.35
N TRP A 136 -11.50 -2.43 9.38
CA TRP A 136 -11.47 -3.26 8.19
C TRP A 136 -12.87 -3.38 7.57
N LEU A 137 -12.96 -3.24 6.25
CA LEU A 137 -14.15 -3.50 5.44
C LEU A 137 -13.86 -4.66 4.47
N ASP A 138 -14.60 -5.76 4.60
CA ASP A 138 -14.55 -6.85 3.61
C ASP A 138 -15.34 -6.46 2.35
N THR A 139 -14.63 -6.35 1.23
CA THR A 139 -15.22 -5.97 -0.06
C THR A 139 -16.10 -7.04 -0.67
N GLU A 140 -15.98 -8.31 -0.26
CA GLU A 140 -16.84 -9.40 -0.76
C GLU A 140 -18.19 -9.44 -0.04
N THR A 141 -18.20 -9.24 1.27
CA THR A 141 -19.42 -9.36 2.07
C THR A 141 -20.03 -8.02 2.47
N GLY A 142 -19.25 -6.93 2.47
CA GLY A 142 -19.64 -5.63 3.01
C GLY A 142 -19.67 -5.56 4.54
N PHE A 143 -19.18 -6.59 5.24
CA PHE A 143 -19.03 -6.56 6.69
C PHE A 143 -17.86 -5.68 7.12
N THR A 144 -17.96 -5.13 8.33
CA THR A 144 -16.97 -4.25 8.92
C THR A 144 -16.54 -4.78 10.28
N GLY A 145 -15.26 -4.61 10.61
CA GLY A 145 -14.72 -4.84 11.95
C GLY A 145 -15.20 -3.80 12.96
N GLU A 146 -14.76 -3.97 14.21
CA GLU A 146 -14.91 -2.94 15.23
C GLU A 146 -14.01 -1.74 14.90
N SER A 147 -14.51 -0.56 15.23
CA SER A 147 -13.77 0.68 15.03
C SER A 147 -12.69 0.83 16.09
N MET A 148 -11.46 1.03 15.65
CA MET A 148 -10.35 1.48 16.49
C MET A 148 -10.30 3.00 16.52
N TRP A 149 -10.00 3.58 17.69
CA TRP A 149 -10.06 5.01 17.95
C TRP A 149 -8.68 5.52 18.35
N ILE A 150 -8.12 6.45 17.57
CA ILE A 150 -6.77 6.98 17.75
C ILE A 150 -6.83 8.50 17.90
N SER A 151 -6.07 9.04 18.85
CA SER A 151 -5.92 10.48 19.04
C SER A 151 -4.43 10.81 19.12
N ALA A 152 -3.93 11.58 18.16
CA ALA A 152 -2.51 11.90 18.04
C ALA A 152 -2.28 13.39 17.74
N ILE A 153 -1.11 13.88 18.15
CA ILE A 153 -0.64 15.24 17.83
C ILE A 153 0.24 15.15 16.59
N CYS A 154 0.02 16.06 15.64
CA CYS A 154 0.86 16.18 14.47
C CYS A 154 2.25 16.68 14.86
N LYS A 155 3.29 15.90 14.53
CA LYS A 155 4.70 16.17 14.84
C LYS A 155 5.58 15.39 13.84
N GLU A 156 6.85 15.76 13.73
CA GLU A 156 7.81 15.08 12.85
C GLU A 156 8.00 13.59 13.18
N GLY A 157 8.02 13.26 14.47
CA GLY A 157 8.22 11.89 14.93
C GLY A 157 6.94 11.05 14.90
N SER A 158 7.13 9.74 14.86
CA SER A 158 6.05 8.77 14.97
C SER A 158 5.26 8.88 16.27
N THR A 159 4.02 8.37 16.28
CA THR A 159 3.14 8.46 17.44
C THR A 159 3.63 7.57 18.58
N ALA A 160 4.03 6.33 18.29
CA ALA A 160 4.42 5.36 19.31
C ALA A 160 5.89 5.51 19.73
N TYR A 161 6.81 5.61 18.77
CA TYR A 161 8.26 5.55 19.04
C TYR A 161 9.00 6.89 18.90
N ASN A 162 8.32 7.95 18.44
CA ASN A 162 8.92 9.26 18.17
C ASN A 162 10.12 9.17 17.20
N GLN A 163 10.00 8.31 16.19
CA GLN A 163 11.03 8.08 15.17
C GLN A 163 10.72 8.90 13.91
N GLU A 164 11.76 9.35 13.22
CA GLU A 164 11.63 9.96 11.90
C GLU A 164 11.12 8.91 10.90
N TYR A 165 10.20 9.30 10.02
CA TYR A 165 9.75 8.41 8.97
C TYR A 165 10.78 8.39 7.84
N SER A 166 11.15 7.18 7.42
CA SER A 166 11.94 6.99 6.21
C SER A 166 11.18 6.01 5.31
N PRO A 167 10.62 6.46 4.16
CA PRO A 167 9.87 5.60 3.26
C PRO A 167 10.75 4.45 2.74
N ARG A 168 10.17 3.41 2.15
CA ARG A 168 10.93 2.44 1.35
C ARG A 168 11.37 3.04 0.02
N ALA A 169 12.53 2.63 -0.47
CA ALA A 169 13.01 3.05 -1.78
C ALA A 169 12.38 2.14 -2.82
N ARG A 170 11.29 2.59 -3.44
CA ARG A 170 10.58 1.86 -4.48
C ARG A 170 10.61 2.63 -5.78
N VAL A 171 10.83 1.92 -6.89
CA VAL A 171 10.74 2.47 -8.24
C VAL A 171 9.74 1.65 -9.01
N THR A 172 8.71 2.33 -9.49
CA THR A 172 7.79 1.81 -10.49
C THR A 172 7.95 2.59 -11.79
N LEU A 173 7.28 2.15 -12.86
CA LEU A 173 7.24 2.92 -14.11
C LEU A 173 6.71 4.36 -13.94
N ASN A 174 5.96 4.65 -12.87
CA ASN A 174 5.49 6.01 -12.58
C ASN A 174 6.63 6.94 -12.14
N GLU A 175 7.71 6.41 -11.57
CA GLU A 175 8.87 7.18 -11.12
C GLU A 175 9.91 7.36 -12.23
N VAL A 176 9.74 6.68 -13.36
CA VAL A 176 10.70 6.63 -14.47
C VAL A 176 10.37 7.67 -15.56
N SER A 177 11.36 8.46 -15.99
CA SER A 177 11.25 9.41 -17.10
C SER A 177 11.39 8.72 -18.45
N GLU A 178 12.36 7.82 -18.57
CA GLU A 178 12.67 7.05 -19.76
C GLU A 178 12.94 5.59 -19.38
N SER A 179 12.37 4.65 -20.12
CA SER A 179 12.62 3.21 -19.95
C SER A 179 12.91 2.55 -21.29
N GLU A 180 13.79 1.57 -21.27
CA GLU A 180 14.09 0.71 -22.41
C GLU A 180 13.72 -0.74 -22.06
N GLY A 181 12.71 -1.26 -22.76
CA GLY A 181 12.31 -2.67 -22.72
C GLY A 181 11.46 -3.10 -21.52
N PHE A 182 11.21 -2.23 -20.54
CA PHE A 182 10.32 -2.56 -19.42
C PHE A 182 8.85 -2.40 -19.80
N GLU A 183 8.08 -3.47 -19.65
CA GLU A 183 6.61 -3.46 -19.74
C GLU A 183 5.97 -3.25 -18.37
N SER A 184 6.61 -3.78 -17.32
CA SER A 184 6.33 -3.48 -15.93
C SER A 184 7.64 -3.38 -15.16
N LEU A 185 7.65 -2.54 -14.14
CA LEU A 185 8.78 -2.37 -13.25
C LEU A 185 8.22 -2.09 -11.86
N ASP A 186 8.63 -2.92 -10.92
CA ASP A 186 8.49 -2.70 -9.51
C ASP A 186 9.74 -3.26 -8.84
N PHE A 187 10.62 -2.39 -8.39
CA PHE A 187 11.74 -2.81 -7.57
C PHE A 187 11.82 -1.97 -6.31
N GLU A 188 12.10 -2.64 -5.20
CA GLU A 188 12.13 -2.00 -3.90
C GLU A 188 13.30 -2.46 -3.03
N LEU A 189 13.81 -1.53 -2.24
CA LEU A 189 14.72 -1.79 -1.14
C LEU A 189 13.93 -1.61 0.16
N SER A 190 13.76 -2.71 0.89
CA SER A 190 13.12 -2.65 2.21
C SER A 190 13.96 -1.80 3.16
N HIS A 191 13.29 -1.05 4.03
CA HIS A 191 13.94 -0.16 5.00
C HIS A 191 14.97 -0.90 5.86
N GLY A 192 16.18 -0.36 5.97
CA GLY A 192 17.27 -0.95 6.76
C GLY A 192 17.78 -2.32 6.28
N SER A 193 17.21 -2.84 5.18
CA SER A 193 17.52 -4.15 4.65
C SER A 193 18.63 -4.07 3.61
N THR A 194 19.42 -5.15 3.52
CA THR A 194 20.33 -5.39 2.40
C THR A 194 19.67 -6.28 1.35
N ILE A 195 18.34 -6.29 1.27
CA ILE A 195 17.56 -7.11 0.36
C ILE A 195 16.82 -6.20 -0.61
N LEU A 196 16.98 -6.48 -1.89
CA LEU A 196 16.22 -5.96 -3.00
C LEU A 196 15.09 -6.93 -3.30
N SER A 197 13.87 -6.44 -3.49
CA SER A 197 12.78 -7.18 -4.12
C SER A 197 12.56 -6.65 -5.54
N VAL A 198 12.32 -7.55 -6.48
CA VAL A 198 12.06 -7.22 -7.88
C VAL A 198 10.82 -7.96 -8.33
N ASP A 199 9.96 -7.26 -9.05
CA ASP A 199 8.91 -7.79 -9.91
C ASP A 199 8.87 -6.91 -11.17
N ALA A 200 9.32 -7.46 -12.30
CA ALA A 200 9.41 -6.70 -13.54
C ALA A 200 9.22 -7.61 -14.75
N SER A 201 8.52 -7.10 -15.75
CA SER A 201 8.43 -7.73 -17.07
C SER A 201 9.16 -6.89 -18.10
N TYR A 202 9.89 -7.60 -18.95
CA TYR A 202 10.78 -7.02 -19.94
C TYR A 202 10.64 -7.75 -21.27
N SER A 203 10.53 -6.98 -22.34
CA SER A 203 10.62 -7.45 -23.71
C SER A 203 11.48 -6.47 -24.52
N ASN A 204 12.42 -6.97 -25.30
CA ASN A 204 13.27 -6.10 -26.11
C ASN A 204 13.62 -6.70 -27.46
N ASN A 205 13.42 -5.90 -28.51
CA ASN A 205 13.72 -6.26 -29.90
C ASN A 205 15.04 -5.68 -30.40
N THR A 206 15.82 -5.00 -29.55
CA THR A 206 17.12 -4.40 -29.93
C THR A 206 18.28 -5.38 -29.97
N GLY A 207 18.08 -6.63 -29.53
CA GLY A 207 19.14 -7.64 -29.45
C GLY A 207 20.10 -7.46 -28.27
N VAL A 208 19.90 -6.44 -27.44
CA VAL A 208 20.63 -6.23 -26.19
C VAL A 208 19.88 -6.94 -25.07
N ALA A 209 20.57 -7.81 -24.32
CA ALA A 209 19.98 -8.56 -23.20
C ALA A 209 19.95 -7.74 -21.90
N SER A 210 19.48 -6.50 -21.99
CA SER A 210 19.30 -5.60 -20.85
C SER A 210 18.17 -4.60 -21.07
N GLY A 211 17.53 -4.21 -19.97
CA GLY A 211 16.64 -3.05 -19.89
C GLY A 211 17.24 -1.98 -19.00
N GLY A 212 16.95 -0.73 -19.32
CA GLY A 212 17.43 0.44 -18.58
C GLY A 212 16.28 1.37 -18.23
N PHE A 213 16.45 2.17 -17.17
CA PHE A 213 15.54 3.26 -16.86
C PHE A 213 16.29 4.45 -16.26
N THR A 214 15.71 5.63 -16.40
CA THR A 214 16.14 6.87 -15.75
C THR A 214 15.03 7.39 -14.88
N LEU A 215 15.31 7.79 -13.64
CA LEU A 215 14.30 8.33 -12.74
C LEU A 215 13.93 9.78 -13.08
N LYS A 216 12.65 10.13 -12.90
CA LYS A 216 12.18 11.53 -13.00
C LYS A 216 12.86 12.43 -11.97
N LYS A 217 13.13 11.89 -10.78
CA LYS A 217 13.81 12.54 -9.66
C LYS A 217 14.58 11.50 -8.85
N PRO A 218 15.73 11.87 -8.26
CA PRO A 218 16.42 11.00 -7.31
C PRO A 218 15.50 10.60 -6.15
N ILE A 219 15.59 9.34 -5.73
CA ILE A 219 14.94 8.82 -4.53
C ILE A 219 15.97 8.84 -3.41
N GLU A 220 15.69 9.59 -2.34
CA GLU A 220 16.67 9.94 -1.30
C GLU A 220 17.33 8.72 -0.65
N ASN A 221 16.56 7.65 -0.44
CA ASN A 221 17.00 6.43 0.22
C ASN A 221 17.31 5.29 -0.75
N LEU A 222 17.47 5.58 -2.05
CA LEU A 222 17.93 4.62 -3.06
C LEU A 222 19.44 4.80 -3.29
N PRO A 223 20.30 4.01 -2.64
CA PRO A 223 21.74 4.08 -2.89
C PRO A 223 22.11 3.51 -4.27
N ASP A 224 23.35 3.78 -4.69
CA ASP A 224 24.00 3.07 -5.78
C ASP A 224 24.23 1.61 -5.35
N ILE A 225 23.57 0.68 -6.06
CA ILE A 225 23.56 -0.74 -5.69
C ILE A 225 23.93 -1.64 -6.84
N THR A 226 24.35 -2.86 -6.52
CA THR A 226 24.37 -3.99 -7.44
C THR A 226 23.77 -5.21 -6.76
N SER A 227 22.94 -5.98 -7.46
CA SER A 227 22.30 -7.19 -6.97
C SER A 227 22.13 -8.19 -8.12
N TRP A 228 21.62 -9.38 -7.79
CA TRP A 228 21.43 -10.49 -8.70
C TRP A 228 20.05 -11.09 -8.47
N THR A 229 19.15 -10.92 -9.43
CA THR A 229 17.79 -11.45 -9.33
C THR A 229 17.57 -12.63 -10.27
N LEU A 230 16.70 -13.53 -9.87
CA LEU A 230 16.24 -14.61 -10.73
C LEU A 230 15.23 -14.05 -11.73
N ALA A 231 15.20 -14.68 -12.88
CA ALA A 231 14.23 -14.39 -13.92
C ALA A 231 13.82 -15.69 -14.61
N ARG A 232 12.75 -15.63 -15.37
CA ARG A 232 12.37 -16.68 -16.30
C ARG A 232 12.08 -16.07 -17.67
N CYS A 233 12.57 -16.72 -18.70
CA CYS A 233 12.09 -16.46 -20.04
C CYS A 233 10.93 -17.42 -20.33
N SER A 234 9.75 -16.89 -20.66
CA SER A 234 8.57 -17.71 -20.92
C SER A 234 7.96 -17.39 -22.28
N ASN A 235 8.30 -18.17 -23.30
CA ASN A 235 7.61 -18.10 -24.58
C ASN A 235 6.45 -19.12 -24.56
N PRO A 236 5.18 -18.67 -24.48
CA PRO A 236 4.02 -19.55 -24.38
C PRO A 236 3.78 -20.39 -25.64
N ASP A 237 4.33 -19.99 -26.79
CA ASP A 237 4.22 -20.71 -28.06
C ASP A 237 5.24 -21.86 -28.18
N ARG A 238 6.11 -22.06 -27.18
CA ARG A 238 7.14 -23.10 -27.17
C ARG A 238 6.86 -24.17 -26.11
N ASN A 239 7.05 -25.44 -26.48
CA ASN A 239 6.89 -26.62 -25.60
C ASN A 239 7.75 -26.62 -24.33
N TRP A 240 8.74 -25.73 -24.21
CA TRP A 240 9.58 -25.55 -23.02
C TRP A 240 9.37 -24.13 -22.48
N PHE A 241 8.26 -23.96 -21.76
CA PHE A 241 7.62 -22.68 -21.47
C PHE A 241 8.27 -21.83 -20.36
N ALA A 242 9.28 -22.35 -19.65
CA ALA A 242 9.96 -21.59 -18.59
C ALA A 242 11.44 -21.97 -18.51
N ARG A 243 12.33 -21.03 -18.86
CA ARG A 243 13.77 -21.19 -18.70
C ARG A 243 14.29 -20.22 -17.65
N PRO A 244 14.82 -20.72 -16.52
CA PRO A 244 15.38 -19.84 -15.51
C PRO A 244 16.63 -19.14 -16.06
N CYS A 245 16.75 -17.87 -15.74
CA CYS A 245 17.90 -17.04 -16.05
C CYS A 245 18.22 -16.14 -14.86
N LEU A 246 19.41 -15.55 -14.90
CA LEU A 246 19.96 -14.69 -13.86
C LEU A 246 20.22 -13.32 -14.46
N PHE A 247 19.72 -12.30 -13.79
CA PHE A 247 19.95 -10.91 -14.13
C PHE A 247 20.74 -10.24 -13.03
N THR A 248 21.63 -9.33 -13.41
CA THR A 248 22.16 -8.37 -12.45
C THR A 248 21.34 -7.09 -12.55
N VAL A 249 21.04 -6.53 -11.38
CA VAL A 249 20.32 -5.27 -11.21
C VAL A 249 21.28 -4.29 -10.59
N TRP A 250 21.41 -3.10 -11.15
CA TRP A 250 22.19 -2.04 -10.52
C TRP A 250 21.53 -0.69 -10.70
N THR A 251 21.81 0.21 -9.77
CA THR A 251 21.46 1.63 -9.85
C THR A 251 22.75 2.44 -9.76
N SER A 252 22.78 3.58 -10.44
CA SER A 252 23.86 4.54 -10.25
C SER A 252 23.35 5.96 -10.40
N THR A 253 23.86 6.85 -9.55
CA THR A 253 23.54 8.27 -9.61
C THR A 253 24.75 9.05 -10.11
N TRP A 254 24.60 9.70 -11.26
CA TRP A 254 25.64 10.52 -11.86
C TRP A 254 25.10 11.89 -12.24
N ARG A 255 25.78 12.96 -11.80
CA ARG A 255 25.40 14.37 -12.08
C ARG A 255 23.94 14.73 -11.71
N GLY A 256 23.37 14.04 -10.72
CA GLY A 256 22.01 14.28 -10.24
C GLY A 256 20.92 13.48 -10.97
N GLU A 257 21.30 12.64 -11.93
CA GLU A 257 20.40 11.69 -12.59
C GLU A 257 20.67 10.29 -12.04
N THR A 258 19.61 9.60 -11.65
CA THR A 258 19.69 8.21 -11.17
C THR A 258 19.18 7.29 -12.27
N GLU A 259 20.05 6.40 -12.72
CA GLU A 259 19.77 5.37 -13.72
C GLU A 259 19.76 4.00 -13.06
N GLY A 260 18.99 3.07 -13.62
CA GLY A 260 19.11 1.66 -13.28
C GLY A 260 19.08 0.76 -14.49
N THR A 261 19.65 -0.43 -14.33
CA THR A 261 19.78 -1.39 -15.43
C THR A 261 19.61 -2.81 -14.92
N PHE A 262 18.83 -3.58 -15.67
CA PHE A 262 18.59 -5.00 -15.45
C PHE A 262 19.22 -5.72 -16.64
N ALA A 263 20.32 -6.45 -16.44
CA ALA A 263 21.02 -7.12 -17.53
C ALA A 263 21.17 -8.62 -17.29
N HIS A 264 20.89 -9.40 -18.32
CA HIS A 264 21.09 -10.84 -18.32
C HIS A 264 22.57 -11.18 -18.10
N ARG A 265 22.82 -12.22 -17.30
CA ARG A 265 24.17 -12.69 -16.96
C ARG A 265 24.36 -14.18 -17.09
N ALA A 266 23.33 -14.98 -16.85
CA ALA A 266 23.43 -16.43 -16.96
C ALA A 266 22.08 -17.09 -17.22
N GLY A 267 22.12 -18.32 -17.73
CA GLY A 267 20.93 -19.05 -18.16
C GLY A 267 20.58 -18.78 -19.61
N GLN A 268 19.42 -19.27 -20.02
CA GLN A 268 18.97 -19.10 -21.39
C GLN A 268 18.13 -17.83 -21.51
N TYR A 269 18.58 -16.92 -22.37
CA TYR A 269 17.90 -15.68 -22.68
C TYR A 269 16.99 -15.84 -23.89
N GLU A 270 15.72 -15.45 -23.74
CA GLU A 270 14.78 -15.22 -24.85
C GLU A 270 14.19 -13.82 -24.66
N ASN A 271 14.38 -12.96 -25.65
CA ASN A 271 14.14 -11.51 -25.56
C ASN A 271 12.67 -11.10 -25.65
N GLU A 272 11.81 -12.01 -26.08
CA GLU A 272 10.38 -11.75 -26.31
C GLU A 272 9.58 -11.67 -25.01
N TYR A 273 9.98 -12.42 -23.97
CA TYR A 273 9.24 -12.52 -22.71
C TYR A 273 10.19 -12.85 -21.55
N VAL A 274 10.63 -11.85 -20.82
CA VAL A 274 11.40 -12.02 -19.58
C VAL A 274 10.60 -11.49 -18.41
N GLU A 275 10.47 -12.31 -17.38
CA GLU A 275 9.92 -11.89 -16.10
C GLU A 275 11.02 -12.03 -15.05
N LEU A 276 11.37 -10.94 -14.38
CA LEU A 276 12.29 -10.88 -13.26
C LEU A 276 11.50 -10.87 -11.97
N PHE A 277 11.90 -11.68 -10.99
CA PHE A 277 11.14 -11.82 -9.76
C PHE A 277 11.98 -12.25 -8.57
N GLY A 278 11.49 -11.91 -7.39
CA GLY A 278 11.99 -12.40 -6.11
C GLY A 278 12.93 -11.44 -5.43
N SER A 279 13.57 -11.93 -4.36
CA SER A 279 14.38 -11.11 -3.48
C SER A 279 15.84 -11.54 -3.48
N ALA A 280 16.74 -10.57 -3.45
CA ALA A 280 18.17 -10.78 -3.59
C ALA A 280 19.00 -9.87 -2.68
N PRO A 281 20.17 -10.33 -2.19
CA PRO A 281 21.05 -9.48 -1.42
C PRO A 281 21.63 -8.36 -2.29
N VAL A 282 21.86 -7.23 -1.65
CA VAL A 282 22.38 -6.01 -2.25
C VAL A 282 23.84 -5.86 -1.88
N PHE A 283 24.66 -5.64 -2.90
CA PHE A 283 26.07 -5.32 -2.79
C PHE A 283 26.20 -3.81 -3.00
N LYS A 284 26.61 -3.09 -1.95
CA LYS A 284 26.94 -1.66 -2.08
C LYS A 284 28.17 -1.52 -2.97
N LYS A 285 28.10 -0.55 -3.89
CA LYS A 285 29.21 -0.21 -4.77
C LYS A 285 30.14 0.81 -4.12
#